data_AF-A0A9P0A5S9-F1
#
_entry.id   AF-A0A9P0A5S9-F1
#
_cell.length_a   1.000
_cell.length_b   1.000
_cell.length_c   1.000
_cell.angle_alpha   90.00
_cell.angle_beta   90.00
_cell.angle_gamma   90.00
#
_symmetry.space_group_name_H-M   'P 1'
#
loop_
_entity.id
_entity.type
_entity.pdbx_description
1 polymer ?
#
loop_
_entity_poly.entity_id
_entity_poly.type
_entity_poly.pdbx_seq_one_letter_code
_entity_poly.pdbx_strand_id
1 'polypeptide(L)'
;MLNRSPIAGEVSSWSCNYPYLEIDRIHLEIKDLEEMMCRLNEQANLFEVSCPDFKHVPIVRKELRLLKILWDYIIIIRSWFRDWEDTQWTRIDSEAMDMELKKFSKEIRSLDKDMRNWKIYLQLESMIKNMLTALKAVAELQNPAIRDRHWQQLMTATKVSYSY
;
A
#
# COMPACT_ATOMS: atom_id res chain seq x y z
N MET A 1 -17.44 -7.73 -10.60
CA MET A 1 -17.92 -6.77 -9.59
C MET A 1 -16.75 -6.49 -8.66
N LEU A 2 -16.20 -5.27 -8.68
CA LEU A 2 -15.09 -4.89 -7.81
C LEU A 2 -15.65 -4.70 -6.39
N ASN A 3 -15.33 -5.61 -5.47
CA ASN A 3 -15.62 -5.45 -4.05
C ASN A 3 -14.90 -4.19 -3.55
N ARG A 4 -15.64 -3.08 -3.46
CA ARG A 4 -15.21 -1.87 -2.78
C ARG A 4 -15.20 -2.17 -1.28
N SER A 5 -14.16 -1.76 -0.56
CA SER A 5 -14.28 -1.61 0.88
C SER A 5 -15.44 -0.63 1.17
N PRO A 6 -16.32 -0.92 2.13
CA PRO A 6 -17.31 -0.01 2.70
C PRO A 6 -16.80 1.41 2.97
N ILE A 7 -15.49 1.59 3.21
CA ILE A 7 -14.86 2.92 3.26
C ILE A 7 -14.64 3.42 1.83
N ALA A 8 -15.73 3.84 1.18
CA ALA A 8 -15.69 4.51 -0.09
C ALA A 8 -15.23 5.97 0.10
N GLY A 9 -13.95 6.25 -0.20
CA GLY A 9 -13.39 7.59 -0.08
C GLY A 9 -11.98 7.69 -0.68
N GLU A 10 -11.41 8.90 -0.68
CA GLU A 10 -10.07 9.17 -1.23
C GLU A 10 -8.98 8.32 -0.56
N VAL A 11 -9.14 7.97 0.71
CA VAL A 11 -8.22 7.09 1.47
C VAL A 11 -8.11 5.68 0.90
N SER A 12 -9.08 5.23 0.10
CA SER A 12 -9.00 3.95 -0.64
C SER A 12 -8.26 4.06 -1.98
N SER A 13 -7.88 5.28 -2.37
CA SER A 13 -7.15 5.58 -3.60
C SER A 13 -5.64 5.64 -3.34
N TRP A 14 -4.86 4.99 -4.21
CA TRP A 14 -3.40 5.05 -4.21
C TRP A 14 -2.81 6.48 -4.22
N SER A 15 -3.57 7.43 -4.77
CA SER A 15 -3.17 8.83 -4.93
C SER A 15 -3.58 9.72 -3.75
N CYS A 16 -4.03 9.14 -2.62
CA CYS A 16 -4.33 9.93 -1.42
C CYS A 16 -3.05 10.61 -0.91
N ASN A 17 -3.05 11.94 -0.87
CA ASN A 17 -1.90 12.73 -0.41
C ASN A 17 -1.77 12.73 1.11
N TYR A 18 -2.89 12.63 1.83
CA TYR A 18 -2.95 12.71 3.29
C TYR A 18 -3.76 11.55 3.90
N PRO A 19 -3.30 10.30 3.73
CA PRO A 19 -4.06 9.12 4.15
C PRO A 19 -4.36 9.11 5.65
N TYR A 20 -3.43 9.56 6.49
CA TYR A 20 -3.65 9.62 7.95
C TYR A 20 -4.69 10.65 8.36
N LEU A 21 -4.76 11.81 7.70
CA LEU A 21 -5.79 12.82 8.00
C LEU A 21 -7.19 12.25 7.74
N GLU A 22 -7.36 11.54 6.62
CA GLU A 22 -8.64 10.90 6.30
C GLU A 22 -8.95 9.72 7.24
N ILE A 23 -7.95 8.90 7.59
CA ILE A 23 -8.10 7.81 8.56
C ILE A 23 -8.54 8.37 9.92
N ASP A 24 -7.92 9.44 10.39
CA ASP A 24 -8.21 10.06 11.68
C ASP A 24 -9.60 10.69 11.68
N ARG A 25 -10.00 11.35 10.58
CA ARG A 25 -11.37 11.87 10.40
C ARG A 25 -12.40 10.77 10.53
N ILE A 26 -12.23 9.68 9.77
CA ILE A 26 -13.15 8.53 9.80
C ILE A 26 -13.11 7.83 11.17
N HIS A 27 -11.94 7.79 11.82
CA HIS A 27 -11.79 7.23 13.16
C HIS A 27 -12.67 7.95 14.18
N LEU A 28 -12.66 9.29 14.16
CA LEU A 28 -13.50 10.11 15.04
C LEU A 28 -14.99 9.89 14.76
N GLU A 29 -15.41 9.88 13.49
CA GLU A 29 -16.81 9.62 13.11
C GLU A 29 -17.29 8.23 13.60
N ILE A 30 -16.48 7.18 13.45
CA ILE A 30 -16.81 5.84 13.95
C ILE A 30 -16.85 5.81 15.48
N LYS A 31 -15.96 6.55 16.14
CA LYS A 31 -15.92 6.62 17.61
C LYS A 31 -17.22 7.23 18.16
N ASP A 32 -17.67 8.33 17.57
CA ASP A 32 -18.93 8.97 17.96
C ASP A 32 -20.12 8.02 17.76
N LEU A 33 -20.15 7.27 16.65
CA LEU A 33 -21.19 6.26 16.40
C LEU A 33 -21.15 5.11 17.43
N GLU A 34 -19.97 4.62 17.81
CA GLU A 34 -19.82 3.60 18.85
C GLU A 34 -20.30 4.09 20.21
N GLU A 35 -20.00 5.34 20.58
CA GLU A 35 -20.49 5.96 21.82
C GLU A 35 -22.01 6.13 21.81
N MET A 36 -22.59 6.57 20.69
CA MET A 36 -24.05 6.65 20.53
C MET A 36 -24.71 5.27 20.64
N MET A 37 -24.13 4.24 20.00
CA MET A 37 -24.62 2.87 20.11
C MET A 37 -24.58 2.34 21.54
N CYS A 38 -23.48 2.61 22.27
CA CYS A 38 -23.33 2.19 23.65
C CYS A 38 -24.42 2.83 24.53
N ARG A 39 -24.62 4.14 24.40
CA ARG A 39 -25.69 4.87 25.12
C ARG A 39 -27.09 4.36 24.77
N LEU A 40 -27.38 4.10 23.50
CA LEU A 40 -28.67 3.57 23.07
C LEU A 40 -28.91 2.17 23.65
N ASN A 41 -27.88 1.33 23.69
CA ASN A 41 -27.97 0.00 24.27
C ASN A 41 -28.22 0.05 25.78
N GLU A 42 -27.54 0.95 26.51
CA GLU A 42 -27.79 1.20 27.93
C GLU A 42 -29.24 1.64 28.19
N GLN A 43 -29.75 2.58 27.37
CA GLN A 43 -31.14 3.05 27.47
C GLN A 43 -32.15 1.94 27.15
N ALA A 44 -31.93 1.18 26.08
CA ALA A 44 -32.81 0.07 25.70
C ALA A 44 -32.88 -0.98 26.81
N ASN A 45 -31.73 -1.32 27.42
CA ASN A 45 -31.66 -2.24 28.55
C ASN A 45 -32.41 -1.71 29.79
N LEU A 46 -32.35 -0.40 30.07
CA LEU A 46 -33.08 0.22 31.17
C LEU A 46 -34.60 0.07 31.02
N PHE A 47 -35.11 0.10 29.78
CA PHE A 47 -36.54 -0.06 29.48
C PHE A 47 -36.93 -1.50 29.14
N GLU A 48 -36.00 -2.46 29.26
CA GLU A 48 -36.19 -3.87 28.85
C GLU A 48 -36.65 -4.02 27.39
N VAL A 49 -36.24 -3.08 26.53
CA VAL A 49 -36.53 -3.10 25.09
C VAL A 49 -35.32 -3.63 24.33
N SER A 50 -35.56 -4.35 23.23
CA SER A 50 -34.48 -4.80 22.35
C SER A 50 -33.83 -3.62 21.60
N CYS A 51 -32.50 -3.50 21.71
CA CYS A 51 -31.73 -2.54 20.93
C CYS A 51 -31.58 -3.02 19.47
N PRO A 52 -31.69 -2.14 18.46
CA PRO A 52 -31.35 -2.48 17.08
C PRO A 52 -29.91 -2.97 16.94
N ASP A 53 -29.68 -3.95 16.08
CA ASP A 53 -28.34 -4.50 15.83
C ASP A 53 -27.59 -3.66 14.77
N PHE A 54 -26.60 -2.89 15.23
CA PHE A 54 -25.77 -2.02 14.38
C PHE A 54 -24.54 -2.75 13.82
N LYS A 55 -24.77 -3.82 13.04
CA LYS A 55 -23.72 -4.71 12.50
C LYS A 55 -22.63 -3.98 11.68
N HIS A 56 -22.95 -2.84 11.09
CA HIS A 56 -22.03 -2.13 10.20
C HIS A 56 -20.89 -1.42 10.94
N VAL A 57 -21.12 -0.89 12.15
CA VAL A 57 -20.10 -0.12 12.88
C VAL A 57 -18.87 -0.96 13.21
N PRO A 58 -19.01 -2.19 13.76
CA PRO A 58 -17.87 -3.08 13.96
C PRO A 58 -17.13 -3.46 12.66
N ILE A 59 -17.86 -3.60 11.55
CA ILE A 59 -17.28 -3.93 10.24
C ILE A 59 -16.39 -2.77 9.76
N VAL A 60 -16.92 -1.55 9.74
CA VAL A 60 -16.16 -0.36 9.31
C VAL A 60 -14.96 -0.11 10.24
N ARG A 61 -15.12 -0.34 11.56
CA ARG A 61 -14.01 -0.27 12.52
C ARG A 61 -12.88 -1.26 12.19
N LYS A 62 -13.23 -2.51 11.84
CA LYS A 62 -12.24 -3.52 11.41
C LYS A 62 -11.54 -3.06 10.12
N GLU A 63 -12.29 -2.62 9.13
CA GLU A 63 -11.74 -2.19 7.85
C GLU A 63 -10.82 -0.98 7.98
N LEU A 64 -11.17 0.00 8.81
CA LEU A 64 -10.31 1.18 9.03
C LEU A 64 -8.95 0.78 9.63
N ARG A 65 -8.93 -0.17 10.56
CA ARG A 65 -7.68 -0.70 11.13
C ARG A 65 -6.81 -1.37 10.07
N LEU A 66 -7.42 -2.19 9.22
CA LEU A 66 -6.73 -2.85 8.11
C LEU A 66 -6.20 -1.84 7.09
N LEU A 67 -7.00 -0.81 6.78
CA LEU A 67 -6.62 0.26 5.86
C LEU A 67 -5.43 1.07 6.39
N LYS A 68 -5.40 1.37 7.69
CA LYS A 68 -4.25 2.01 8.33
C LYS A 68 -2.98 1.18 8.17
N ILE A 69 -3.04 -0.13 8.47
CA ILE A 69 -1.89 -1.02 8.32
C ILE A 69 -1.39 -0.99 6.87
N LEU A 70 -2.29 -1.02 5.89
CA LEU A 70 -1.90 -0.97 4.48
C LEU A 70 -1.17 0.32 4.13
N TRP A 71 -1.67 1.46 4.60
CA TRP A 71 -1.04 2.76 4.38
C TRP A 71 0.33 2.88 5.04
N ASP A 72 0.49 2.31 6.24
CA ASP A 72 1.80 2.24 6.91
C ASP A 72 2.82 1.52 5.98
N TYR A 73 2.46 0.36 5.41
CA TYR A 73 3.32 -0.36 4.45
C TYR A 73 3.58 0.44 3.17
N ILE A 74 2.55 1.08 2.61
CA ILE A 74 2.69 1.89 1.40
C ILE A 74 3.70 3.01 1.62
N ILE A 75 3.63 3.70 2.75
CA ILE A 75 4.52 4.83 3.06
C ILE A 75 5.95 4.33 3.29
N ILE A 76 6.13 3.25 4.05
CA ILE A 76 7.44 2.64 4.29
C ILE A 76 8.10 2.25 2.96
N ILE A 77 7.39 1.51 2.10
CA ILE A 77 7.95 1.01 0.85
C ILE A 77 8.22 2.17 -0.14
N ARG A 78 7.34 3.19 -0.19
CA ARG A 78 7.57 4.39 -1.01
C ARG A 78 8.75 5.22 -0.52
N SER A 79 8.98 5.28 0.80
CA SER A 79 10.18 5.93 1.35
C SER A 79 11.43 5.17 0.92
N TRP A 80 11.43 3.84 1.11
CA TRP A 80 12.54 2.98 0.75
C TRP A 80 12.87 3.05 -0.76
N PHE A 81 11.86 3.12 -1.63
CA PHE A 81 12.09 3.34 -3.07
C PHE A 81 12.67 4.70 -3.39
N ARG A 82 12.25 5.77 -2.72
CA ARG A 82 12.84 7.09 -2.94
C ARG A 82 14.31 7.12 -2.56
N ASP A 83 14.66 6.54 -1.41
CA ASP A 83 16.05 6.43 -0.96
C ASP A 83 16.90 5.63 -1.97
N TRP A 84 16.29 4.61 -2.60
CA TRP A 84 16.93 3.83 -3.65
C TRP A 84 17.12 4.62 -4.96
N GLU A 85 16.10 5.33 -5.42
CA GLU A 85 16.17 6.15 -6.65
C GLU A 85 17.27 7.23 -6.55
N ASP A 86 17.56 7.71 -5.34
CA ASP A 86 18.64 8.67 -5.07
C ASP A 86 20.03 8.02 -4.92
N THR A 87 20.13 6.68 -4.93
CA THR A 87 21.39 5.95 -4.81
C THR A 87 22.17 5.98 -6.13
N GLN A 88 23.46 6.37 -6.05
CA GLN A 88 24.34 6.38 -7.22
C GLN A 88 24.45 4.98 -7.86
N TRP A 89 24.37 4.91 -9.20
CA TRP A 89 24.37 3.66 -9.99
C TRP A 89 25.44 2.64 -9.58
N THR A 90 26.66 3.10 -9.30
CA THR A 90 27.81 2.25 -8.93
C THR A 90 27.73 1.70 -7.51
N ARG A 91 26.84 2.23 -6.67
CA ARG A 91 26.64 1.84 -5.27
C ARG A 91 25.36 1.03 -5.07
N ILE A 92 24.58 0.81 -6.13
CA ILE A 92 23.36 0.00 -6.07
C ILE A 92 23.76 -1.45 -5.81
N ASP A 93 23.39 -1.95 -4.63
CA ASP A 93 23.45 -3.37 -4.27
C ASP A 93 22.13 -4.06 -4.67
N SER A 94 22.10 -4.60 -5.88
CA SER A 94 20.90 -5.25 -6.41
C SER A 94 20.49 -6.52 -5.66
N GLU A 95 21.44 -7.22 -5.02
CA GLU A 95 21.14 -8.45 -4.29
C GLU A 95 20.45 -8.14 -2.96
N ALA A 96 20.98 -7.16 -2.21
CA ALA A 96 20.35 -6.68 -0.98
C ALA A 96 18.91 -6.17 -1.23
N MET A 97 18.71 -5.46 -2.33
CA MET A 97 17.39 -4.95 -2.71
C MET A 97 16.41 -6.05 -3.08
N ASP A 98 16.85 -7.08 -3.81
CA ASP A 98 16.01 -8.22 -4.16
C ASP A 98 15.56 -8.98 -2.92
N MET A 99 16.46 -9.14 -1.93
CA MET A 99 16.13 -9.74 -0.64
C MET A 99 15.07 -8.92 0.12
N GLU A 100 15.22 -7.60 0.23
CA GLU A 100 14.25 -6.75 0.93
C GLU A 100 12.90 -6.68 0.19
N LEU A 101 12.88 -6.61 -1.14
CA LEU A 101 11.65 -6.66 -1.92
C LEU A 101 10.89 -7.98 -1.74
N LYS A 102 11.63 -9.11 -1.69
CA LYS A 102 11.04 -10.43 -1.39
C LYS A 102 10.49 -10.49 0.04
N LYS A 103 11.14 -9.83 0.99
CA LYS A 103 10.67 -9.71 2.37
C LYS A 103 9.38 -8.89 2.45
N PHE A 104 9.33 -7.69 1.85
CA PHE A 104 8.09 -6.91 1.75
C PHE A 104 6.96 -7.70 1.09
N SER A 105 7.26 -8.44 0.03
CA SER A 105 6.29 -9.31 -0.64
C SER A 105 5.73 -10.40 0.28
N LYS A 106 6.55 -10.98 1.17
CA LYS A 106 6.11 -11.96 2.17
C LYS A 106 5.28 -11.30 3.27
N GLU A 107 5.73 -10.17 3.79
CA GLU A 107 5.05 -9.41 4.85
C GLU A 107 3.64 -8.99 4.40
N ILE A 108 3.50 -8.41 3.20
CA ILE A 108 2.20 -8.01 2.67
C ILE A 108 1.28 -9.22 2.45
N ARG A 109 1.80 -10.37 2.01
CA ARG A 109 1.01 -11.61 1.88
C ARG A 109 0.55 -12.16 3.23
N SER A 110 1.28 -11.89 4.30
CA SER A 110 0.92 -12.30 5.66
C SER A 110 -0.17 -11.43 6.29
N LEU A 111 -0.51 -10.29 5.67
CA LEU A 111 -1.64 -9.44 6.09
C LEU A 111 -2.98 -10.16 5.91
N ASP A 112 -4.01 -9.59 6.56
CA ASP A 112 -5.37 -10.13 6.54
C ASP A 112 -5.85 -10.35 5.10
N LYS A 113 -6.40 -11.56 4.86
CA LYS A 113 -6.88 -11.99 3.55
C LYS A 113 -7.99 -11.09 3.01
N ASP A 114 -8.74 -10.43 3.89
CA ASP A 114 -9.84 -9.53 3.51
C ASP A 114 -9.33 -8.34 2.68
N MET A 115 -8.07 -7.94 2.88
CA MET A 115 -7.43 -6.83 2.16
C MET A 115 -6.99 -7.19 0.74
N ARG A 116 -6.83 -8.48 0.43
CA ARG A 116 -6.22 -8.93 -0.83
C ARG A 116 -7.03 -8.56 -2.07
N ASN A 117 -8.33 -8.36 -1.91
CA ASN A 117 -9.24 -7.95 -2.96
C ASN A 117 -9.32 -6.43 -3.12
N TRP A 118 -8.67 -5.66 -2.24
CA TRP A 118 -8.72 -4.20 -2.28
C TRP A 118 -7.83 -3.66 -3.38
N LYS A 119 -8.33 -2.68 -4.13
CA LYS A 119 -7.59 -2.05 -5.23
C LYS A 119 -6.22 -1.53 -4.78
N ILE A 120 -6.17 -0.86 -3.63
CA ILE A 120 -4.95 -0.31 -3.06
C ILE A 120 -3.91 -1.38 -2.68
N TYR A 121 -4.36 -2.56 -2.22
CA TYR A 121 -3.49 -3.71 -1.97
C TYR A 121 -2.89 -4.24 -3.28
N LEU A 122 -3.72 -4.42 -4.31
CA LEU A 122 -3.28 -4.89 -5.62
C LEU A 122 -2.28 -3.92 -6.26
N GLN A 123 -2.46 -2.62 -6.05
CA GLN A 123 -1.53 -1.58 -6.50
C GLN A 123 -0.19 -1.67 -5.76
N LEU A 124 -0.19 -1.90 -4.44
CA LEU A 124 1.03 -2.11 -3.67
C LEU A 124 1.80 -3.35 -4.16
N GLU A 125 1.10 -4.48 -4.36
CA GLU A 125 1.71 -5.71 -4.87
C GLU A 125 2.28 -5.51 -6.27
N SER A 126 1.55 -4.80 -7.15
CA SER A 126 2.04 -4.45 -8.49
C SER A 126 3.28 -3.57 -8.43
N MET A 127 3.36 -2.62 -7.50
CA MET A 127 4.53 -1.75 -7.35
C MET A 127 5.78 -2.56 -7.00
N ILE A 128 5.68 -3.47 -6.02
CA ILE A 128 6.78 -4.38 -5.65
C ILE A 128 7.19 -5.27 -6.82
N LYS A 129 6.21 -5.85 -7.54
CA LYS A 129 6.48 -6.72 -8.69
C LYS A 129 7.18 -5.98 -9.84
N ASN A 130 6.75 -4.75 -10.11
CA ASN A 130 7.38 -3.91 -11.14
C ASN A 130 8.81 -3.59 -10.76
N MET A 131 9.06 -3.27 -9.48
CA MET A 131 10.40 -3.01 -8.98
C MET A 131 11.31 -4.25 -9.06
N LEU A 132 10.82 -5.43 -8.67
CA LEU A 132 11.56 -6.69 -8.85
C LEU A 132 11.92 -6.96 -10.32
N THR A 133 11.05 -6.59 -11.24
CA THR A 133 11.34 -6.69 -12.69
C THR A 133 12.40 -5.69 -13.11
N ALA A 134 12.28 -4.44 -12.67
CA ALA A 134 13.27 -3.39 -12.96
C ALA A 134 14.66 -3.75 -12.41
N LEU A 135 14.71 -4.34 -11.21
CA LEU A 135 15.96 -4.73 -10.55
C LEU A 135 16.74 -5.79 -11.33
N LYS A 136 16.05 -6.71 -12.01
CA LYS A 136 16.70 -7.68 -12.92
C LYS A 136 17.41 -6.98 -14.07
N ALA A 137 16.76 -5.98 -14.67
CA ALA A 137 17.37 -5.18 -15.72
C ALA A 137 18.56 -4.37 -15.18
N VAL A 138 18.46 -3.80 -13.97
CA VAL A 138 19.59 -3.10 -13.32
C VAL A 138 20.78 -4.04 -13.11
N ALA A 139 20.55 -5.25 -12.60
CA ALA A 139 21.62 -6.23 -12.40
C ALA A 139 22.30 -6.65 -13.72
N GLU A 140 21.51 -6.85 -14.79
CA GLU A 140 22.07 -7.10 -16.13
C GLU A 140 22.88 -5.91 -16.65
N LEU A 141 22.39 -4.68 -16.41
CA LEU A 141 23.03 -3.45 -16.86
C LEU A 141 24.30 -3.08 -16.07
N GLN A 142 24.44 -3.54 -14.83
CA GLN A 142 25.65 -3.39 -14.02
C GLN A 142 26.78 -4.35 -14.45
N ASN A 143 26.51 -5.31 -15.34
CA ASN A 143 27.53 -6.27 -15.78
C ASN A 143 28.72 -5.54 -16.46
N PRO A 144 29.97 -5.72 -15.97
CA PRO A 144 31.16 -5.09 -16.56
C PRO A 144 31.41 -5.44 -18.03
N ALA A 145 30.79 -6.50 -18.55
CA ALA A 145 30.86 -6.86 -19.96
C ALA A 145 30.10 -5.88 -20.87
N ILE A 146 29.25 -5.01 -20.31
CA ILE A 146 28.53 -3.99 -21.06
C ILE A 146 29.49 -2.88 -21.52
N ARG A 147 29.46 -2.68 -22.83
CA ARG A 147 30.17 -1.62 -23.59
C ARG A 147 29.20 -0.67 -24.29
N ASP A 148 29.71 0.48 -24.74
CA ASP A 148 28.97 1.56 -25.41
C ASP A 148 27.98 1.11 -26.50
N ARG A 149 28.38 0.13 -27.33
CA ARG A 149 27.49 -0.42 -28.38
C ARG A 149 26.18 -0.97 -27.83
N HIS A 150 26.19 -1.56 -26.63
CA HIS A 150 24.98 -2.10 -26.00
C HIS A 150 24.13 -0.96 -25.42
N TRP A 151 24.76 0.10 -24.89
CA TRP A 151 24.05 1.32 -24.50
C TRP A 151 23.36 1.99 -25.69
N GLN A 152 24.02 2.05 -26.85
CA GLN A 152 23.41 2.56 -28.10
C GLN A 152 22.20 1.71 -28.54
N GLN A 153 22.32 0.38 -28.48
CA GLN A 153 21.21 -0.53 -28.76
C GLN A 153 20.05 -0.33 -27.78
N LEU A 154 20.35 -0.19 -26.49
CA LEU A 154 19.36 0.05 -25.45
C LEU A 154 18.62 1.37 -25.69
N MET A 155 19.33 2.47 -25.95
CA MET A 155 18.74 3.78 -26.26
C MET A 155 17.83 3.72 -27.50
N THR A 156 18.24 2.98 -28.53
CA THR A 156 17.45 2.77 -29.74
C THR A 156 16.17 2.00 -29.44
N ALA A 157 16.25 0.93 -28.64
CA ALA A 157 15.10 0.09 -28.29
C ALA A 157 14.11 0.79 -27.35
N THR A 158 14.61 1.53 -26.37
CA THR A 158 13.78 2.26 -25.38
C THR A 158 13.31 3.62 -25.89
N LYS A 159 13.88 4.13 -26.99
CA LYS A 159 13.65 5.48 -27.54
C LYS A 159 13.99 6.58 -26.53
N VAL A 160 14.92 6.32 -25.61
CA VAL A 160 15.45 7.29 -24.65
C VAL A 160 16.84 7.70 -25.07
N SER A 161 17.09 9.01 -25.17
CA SER A 161 18.42 9.59 -25.44
C SER A 161 19.03 10.10 -24.15
N TYR A 162 20.19 9.57 -23.75
CA TYR A 162 21.02 10.16 -22.71
C TYR A 162 22.15 10.95 -23.38
N SER A 163 22.30 12.22 -22.98
CA SER A 163 23.49 13.03 -23.28
C SER A 163 24.35 13.07 -22.03
N TYR A 164 25.65 12.82 -22.20
CA TYR A 164 26.66 12.94 -21.13
C TYR A 164 26.90 14.40 -20.77
#